data_AF-W2ZMW3-F1
#
_entry.id   AF-W2ZMW3-F1
#
_cell.length_a   1.000
_cell.length_b   1.000
_cell.length_c   1.000
_cell.angle_alpha   90.00
_cell.angle_beta   90.00
_cell.angle_gamma   90.00
#
_symmetry.space_group_name_H-M   'P 1'
#
loop_
_entity.id
_entity.type
_entity.pdbx_description
1 polymer ?
#
loop_
_entity_poly.entity_id
_entity_poly.type
_entity_poly.pdbx_seq_one_letter_code
_entity_poly.pdbx_strand_id
1 'polypeptide(L)'
;MKPHNTLVLAVGTQDATVHGYILFRRNGAEGHIDRIAVAQHQRRQGVGRLLLQTAITVLQKKRAMMLLLEADTANLAVRLTGIHPHYRPRRLL
;
A
#
# COMPACT_ATOMS: atom_id res chain seq x y z
N MET A 1 -14.75 -17.84 -3.11
CA MET A 1 -13.36 -17.86 -3.62
C MET A 1 -12.43 -17.38 -2.50
N LYS A 2 -11.27 -18.02 -2.31
CA LYS A 2 -10.25 -17.53 -1.37
C LYS A 2 -9.68 -16.19 -1.87
N PRO A 3 -9.43 -15.19 -1.02
CA PRO A 3 -8.78 -13.95 -1.43
C PRO A 3 -7.39 -14.24 -2.02
N HIS A 4 -7.11 -13.73 -3.21
CA HIS A 4 -5.77 -13.79 -3.78
C HIS A 4 -4.98 -12.54 -3.37
N ASN A 5 -3.92 -12.75 -2.59
CA ASN A 5 -3.00 -11.67 -2.26
C ASN A 5 -2.15 -11.32 -3.49
N THR A 6 -1.95 -10.03 -3.72
CA THR A 6 -1.08 -9.48 -4.75
C THR A 6 0.10 -8.80 -4.07
N LEU A 7 1.31 -9.22 -4.41
CA LEU A 7 2.57 -8.61 -3.97
C LEU A 7 3.14 -7.79 -5.12
N VAL A 8 3.50 -6.54 -4.84
CA VAL A 8 4.25 -5.68 -5.76
C VAL A 8 5.57 -5.31 -5.10
N LEU A 9 6.67 -5.46 -5.85
CA LEU A 9 8.02 -5.11 -5.43
C LEU A 9 8.48 -3.85 -6.18
N ALA A 10 9.04 -2.89 -5.45
CA ALA A 10 9.80 -1.81 -6.04
C ALA A 10 11.26 -2.27 -6.15
N VAL A 11 11.74 -2.41 -7.38
CA VAL A 11 13.08 -2.95 -7.68
C VAL A 11 13.92 -1.86 -8.34
N GLY A 12 15.16 -1.72 -7.90
CA GLY A 12 16.15 -0.84 -8.51
C GLY A 12 16.45 -1.24 -9.95
N THR A 13 16.50 -0.26 -10.85
CA THR A 13 16.68 -0.49 -12.29
C THR A 13 18.11 -0.92 -12.64
N GLN A 14 19.08 -0.66 -11.77
CA GLN A 14 20.51 -0.87 -12.03
C GLN A 14 21.08 -2.10 -11.29
N ASP A 15 20.51 -2.46 -10.15
CA ASP A 15 21.09 -3.46 -9.23
C ASP A 15 20.13 -4.62 -8.90
N ALA A 16 18.91 -4.60 -9.45
CA ALA A 16 17.83 -5.54 -9.12
C ALA A 16 17.51 -5.63 -7.63
N THR A 17 17.90 -4.64 -6.83
CA THR A 17 17.69 -4.64 -5.38
C THR A 17 16.25 -4.27 -5.04
N VAL A 18 15.64 -4.98 -4.11
CA VAL A 18 14.29 -4.66 -3.62
C VAL A 18 14.36 -3.49 -2.65
N HIS A 19 13.78 -2.35 -3.04
CA HIS A 19 13.74 -1.11 -2.23
C HIS A 19 12.48 -1.01 -1.37
N GLY A 20 11.45 -1.79 -1.68
CA GLY A 20 10.22 -1.85 -0.90
C GLY A 20 9.20 -2.78 -1.52
N TYR A 21 8.09 -2.98 -0.79
CA TYR A 21 6.99 -3.81 -1.26
C TYR A 21 5.65 -3.32 -0.71
N ILE A 22 4.58 -3.74 -1.39
CA ILE A 22 3.20 -3.63 -0.92
C ILE A 22 2.47 -4.96 -1.16
N LEU A 23 1.77 -5.44 -0.13
CA LEU A 23 0.91 -6.61 -0.16
C LEU A 23 -0.54 -6.14 0.01
N PHE A 24 -1.40 -6.53 -0.91
CA PHE A 24 -2.81 -6.16 -0.87
C PHE A 24 -3.70 -7.23 -1.49
N ARG A 25 -4.99 -7.19 -1.18
CA ARG A 25 -6.01 -8.09 -1.71
C ARG A 25 -7.30 -7.36 -1.99
N ARG A 26 -8.18 -7.98 -2.77
CA ARG A 26 -9.55 -7.51 -2.97
C ARG A 26 -10.52 -8.45 -2.28
N ASN A 27 -11.39 -7.89 -1.43
CA ASN A 27 -12.49 -8.56 -0.77
C ASN A 27 -13.80 -7.87 -1.17
N GLY A 28 -14.57 -8.46 -2.09
CA GLY A 28 -15.79 -7.82 -2.60
C GLY A 28 -15.51 -6.48 -3.27
N ALA A 29 -16.08 -5.39 -2.77
CA ALA A 29 -15.82 -4.03 -3.28
C ALA A 29 -14.63 -3.34 -2.60
N GLU A 30 -13.94 -4.01 -1.67
CA GLU A 30 -12.90 -3.41 -0.85
C GLU A 30 -11.51 -3.89 -1.26
N GLY A 31 -10.58 -2.95 -1.37
CA GLY A 31 -9.16 -3.22 -1.45
C GLY A 31 -8.54 -3.13 -0.06
N HIS A 32 -7.86 -4.17 0.38
CA HIS A 32 -7.21 -4.25 1.67
C HIS A 32 -5.70 -4.22 1.45
N ILE A 33 -4.99 -3.26 2.03
CA ILE A 33 -3.53 -3.27 2.10
C ILE A 33 -3.14 -3.96 3.40
N ASP A 34 -2.57 -5.16 3.27
CA ASP A 34 -2.12 -5.96 4.41
C ASP A 34 -0.77 -5.47 4.94
N ARG A 35 0.13 -5.02 4.07
CA ARG A 35 1.45 -4.52 4.46
C ARG A 35 2.07 -3.61 3.41
N ILE A 36 2.79 -2.58 3.87
CA ILE A 36 3.69 -1.78 3.04
C ILE A 36 4.98 -1.52 3.81
N ALA A 37 6.12 -1.69 3.15
CA ALA A 37 7.42 -1.36 3.74
C ALA A 37 8.38 -0.82 2.68
N VAL A 38 9.22 0.12 3.10
CA VAL A 38 10.29 0.72 2.30
C VAL A 38 11.58 0.63 3.09
N ALA A 39 12.64 0.16 2.43
CA ALA A 39 13.98 0.08 2.99
C ALA A 39 14.40 1.43 3.57
N GLN A 40 15.05 1.44 4.74
CA GLN A 40 15.31 2.66 5.49
C GLN A 40 16.03 3.74 4.67
N HIS A 41 17.04 3.35 3.90
CA HIS A 41 17.83 4.23 3.05
C HIS A 41 17.05 4.75 1.82
N GLN A 42 15.88 4.19 1.51
CA GLN A 42 15.00 4.58 0.39
C GLN A 42 13.74 5.33 0.85
N ARG A 43 13.58 5.54 2.16
CA ARG A 43 12.42 6.27 2.70
C ARG A 43 12.47 7.74 2.28
N ARG A 44 11.29 8.35 2.14
CA ARG A 44 11.11 9.75 1.73
C ARG A 44 11.57 10.07 0.29
N GLN A 45 11.98 9.08 -0.50
CA GLN A 45 12.36 9.22 -1.92
C GLN A 45 11.22 8.86 -2.89
N GLY A 46 9.97 8.82 -2.43
CA GLY A 46 8.80 8.54 -3.27
C GLY A 46 8.47 7.05 -3.48
N VAL A 47 9.34 6.10 -3.09
CA VAL A 47 9.11 4.65 -3.26
C VAL A 47 7.77 4.18 -2.66
N GLY A 48 7.45 4.62 -1.44
CA GLY A 48 6.17 4.26 -0.79
C GLY A 48 4.94 4.83 -1.52
N ARG A 49 5.07 6.03 -2.11
CA ARG A 49 4.00 6.64 -2.91
C ARG A 49 3.77 5.84 -4.19
N LEU A 50 4.85 5.46 -4.87
CA LEU A 50 4.80 4.63 -6.07
C LEU A 50 4.07 3.30 -5.79
N LEU A 51 4.49 2.59 -4.74
CA LEU A 51 3.87 1.33 -4.32
C LEU A 51 2.36 1.49 -4.05
N LEU A 52 1.96 2.53 -3.32
CA LEU A 52 0.55 2.83 -3.05
C LEU A 52 -0.24 3.11 -4.33
N GLN A 53 0.30 3.93 -5.24
CA GLN A 53 -0.34 4.25 -6.51
C GLN A 53 -0.51 3.01 -7.39
N THR A 54 0.50 2.12 -7.43
CA THR A 54 0.41 0.85 -8.14
C THR A 54 -0.68 -0.03 -7.56
N ALA A 55 -0.74 -0.20 -6.23
CA ALA A 55 -1.79 -0.99 -5.58
C ALA A 55 -3.20 -0.42 -5.86
N ILE A 56 -3.37 0.90 -5.74
CA ILE A 56 -4.63 1.60 -6.08
C ILE A 56 -5.03 1.30 -7.52
N THR A 57 -4.09 1.44 -8.47
CA THR A 57 -4.35 1.20 -9.90
C THR A 57 -4.82 -0.23 -10.16
N VAL A 58 -4.16 -1.22 -9.53
CA VAL A 58 -4.55 -2.63 -9.65
C VAL A 58 -5.93 -2.88 -9.03
N LEU A 59 -6.21 -2.29 -7.87
CA LEU A 59 -7.49 -2.43 -7.17
C LEU A 59 -8.65 -1.78 -7.94
N GLN A 60 -8.44 -0.59 -8.52
CA GLN A 60 -9.41 0.08 -9.39
C GLN A 60 -9.73 -0.76 -10.63
N LYS A 61 -8.70 -1.31 -11.31
CA LYS A 61 -8.90 -2.24 -12.44
C LYS A 61 -9.70 -3.48 -12.04
N LYS A 62 -9.55 -3.94 -10.80
CA LYS A 62 -10.33 -5.04 -10.22
C LYS A 62 -11.69 -4.60 -9.64
N ARG A 63 -12.13 -3.36 -9.88
CA ARG A 63 -13.41 -2.78 -9.40
C ARG A 63 -13.55 -2.75 -7.87
N ALA A 64 -12.44 -2.55 -7.15
CA ALA A 64 -12.54 -2.11 -5.76
C ALA A 64 -12.97 -0.63 -5.73
N MET A 65 -13.92 -0.30 -4.87
CA MET A 65 -14.53 1.04 -4.72
C MET A 65 -14.02 1.77 -3.48
N MET A 66 -13.44 1.02 -2.55
CA MET A 66 -12.95 1.51 -1.26
C MET A 66 -11.59 0.88 -0.97
N LEU A 67 -10.71 1.62 -0.31
CA LEU A 67 -9.40 1.13 0.10
C LEU A 67 -9.23 1.25 1.61
N LEU A 68 -8.85 0.15 2.24
CA LEU A 68 -8.61 0.01 3.66
C LEU A 68 -7.12 -0.29 3.88
N LEU A 69 -6.50 0.46 4.78
CA LEU A 69 -5.14 0.23 5.26
C LEU A 69 -5.21 0.23 6.78
N GLU A 70 -4.89 -0.90 7.38
CA GLU A 70 -4.69 -0.98 8.83
C GLU A 70 -3.25 -0.57 9.12
N ALA A 71 -3.10 0.52 9.86
CA ALA A 71 -1.81 1.02 10.28
C ALA A 71 -1.70 0.88 11.80
N ASP A 72 -0.67 0.19 12.28
CA ASP A 72 -0.34 0.18 13.70
C ASP A 72 0.06 1.60 14.13
N THR A 73 -0.68 2.16 15.07
CA THR A 73 -0.51 3.52 15.59
C THR A 73 0.77 3.68 16.40
N ALA A 74 1.39 2.57 16.82
CA ALA A 74 2.73 2.56 17.41
C ALA A 74 3.82 2.90 16.38
N ASN A 75 3.53 2.81 15.09
CA ASN A 75 4.47 3.18 14.04
C ASN A 75 4.59 4.71 13.93
N LEU A 76 5.70 5.26 14.41
CA LEU A 76 5.98 6.71 14.45
C LEU A 76 5.82 7.40 13.09
N ALA A 77 6.10 6.69 11.99
CA ALA A 77 5.95 7.19 10.64
C ALA A 77 4.49 7.46 10.23
N VAL A 78 3.53 6.74 10.82
CA VAL A 78 2.08 6.90 10.61
C VAL A 78 1.54 8.08 11.43
N ARG A 79 2.10 8.30 12.62
CA ARG A 79 1.76 9.47 13.47
C ARG A 79 2.13 10.79 12.82
N LEU A 80 3.28 10.84 12.14
CA LEU A 80 3.79 12.06 11.50
C LEU A 80 3.11 12.40 10.16
N THR A 81 2.30 11.50 9.59
CA THR A 81 1.51 11.76 8.38
C THR A 81 0.06 12.19 8.66
N GLY A 82 -0.34 12.32 9.93
CA GLY A 82 -1.70 12.74 10.32
C GLY A 82 -2.76 11.65 10.11
N ILE A 83 -2.37 10.38 10.04
CA ILE A 83 -3.29 9.26 9.88
C ILE A 83 -3.83 8.84 11.25
N HIS A 84 -5.07 9.20 11.55
CA HIS A 84 -5.81 8.78 12.75
C HIS A 84 -6.08 7.25 12.70
N PRO A 85 -6.25 6.55 13.85
CA PRO A 85 -6.45 5.08 13.92
C PRO A 85 -7.68 4.56 13.15
N HIS A 86 -8.58 5.47 12.79
CA HIS A 86 -9.70 5.22 11.90
C HIS A 86 -9.44 5.97 10.59
N TYR A 87 -8.62 5.41 9.71
CA TYR A 87 -8.48 5.94 8.37
C TYR A 87 -9.85 5.92 7.70
N ARG A 88 -10.41 7.10 7.41
CA ARG A 88 -11.70 7.24 6.74
C ARG A 88 -11.55 6.74 5.29
N PRO A 89 -12.45 5.87 4.82
CA PRO A 89 -12.36 5.31 3.49
C PRO A 89 -12.30 6.42 2.43
N ARG A 90 -11.24 6.41 1.63
CA ARG A 90 -11.13 7.31 0.48
C ARG A 90 -11.83 6.64 -0.70
N ARG A 91 -12.93 7.23 -1.17
CA ARG A 91 -13.59 6.83 -2.42
C ARG A 91 -12.57 6.97 -3.55
N LEU A 92 -12.34 5.88 -4.28
CA LEU A 92 -11.55 5.92 -5.50
C LEU A 92 -12.42 6.61 -6.56
N LEU A 93 -12.19 7.91 -6.76
CA LEU A 93 -12.76 8.65 -7.89
C LEU A 93 -12.08 8.21 -9.19
#